data_AF-A0A1S3P9C7-F1
#
_entry.id   AF-A0A1S3P9C7-F1
#
_cell.length_a   1.000
_cell.length_b   1.000
_cell.length_c   1.000
_cell.angle_alpha   90.00
_cell.angle_beta   90.00
_cell.angle_gamma   90.00
#
_symmetry.space_group_name_H-M   'P 1'
#
loop_
_entity.id
_entity.type
_entity.pdbx_description
1 polymer ?
#
loop_
_entity_poly.entity_id
_entity_poly.type
_entity_poly.pdbx_seq_one_letter_code
_entity_poly.pdbx_strand_id
1 'polypeptide(L)'
;MFYILLKTLMTQHPPLSVPSGLSAIKENMAIRYPMAVGLSKGHPVTKNVTAPKHARRRGRLTKHSKFVRDMIREVCGFAPYERRAMELLKVSKDKRALKFIKKRIGTHIRAKRKREELSNVLAAMRKAAAKKD
;
A
#
# COMPACT_ATOMS: atom_id res chain seq x y z
N MET A 1 -1.79 10.48 49.63
CA MET A 1 -1.20 9.15 49.33
C MET A 1 -2.20 8.05 48.98
N PHE A 2 -3.48 8.16 49.37
CA PHE A 2 -4.52 7.18 48.99
C PHE A 2 -4.86 7.15 47.48
N TYR A 3 -4.77 8.28 46.78
CA TYR A 3 -5.09 8.37 45.35
C TYR A 3 -4.07 7.74 44.40
N ILE A 4 -2.82 7.55 44.85
CA ILE A 4 -1.76 6.94 44.03
C ILE A 4 -1.87 5.41 44.11
N LEU A 5 -2.21 4.87 45.29
CA LEU A 5 -2.38 3.43 45.48
C LEU A 5 -3.62 2.88 44.72
N LEU A 6 -4.73 3.63 44.72
CA LEU A 6 -5.95 3.22 44.02
C LEU A 6 -5.79 3.23 42.48
N LYS A 7 -4.93 4.10 41.95
CA LYS A 7 -4.67 4.19 40.51
C LYS A 7 -3.69 3.11 40.00
N THR A 8 -2.93 2.48 40.91
CA THR A 8 -2.00 1.40 40.57
C THR A 8 -2.67 0.00 40.64
N LEU A 9 -3.78 -0.13 41.37
CA LEU A 9 -4.55 -1.38 41.49
C LEU A 9 -5.58 -1.61 40.36
N MET A 10 -5.92 -0.60 39.57
CA MET A 10 -6.86 -0.72 38.43
C MET A 10 -6.16 -0.86 37.06
N THR A 11 -4.92 -1.36 37.00
CA THR A 11 -4.19 -1.54 35.73
C THR A 11 -3.65 -2.96 35.53
N GLN A 12 -4.49 -3.97 35.77
CA GLN A 12 -4.33 -5.28 35.14
C GLN A 12 -5.61 -5.64 34.38
N HIS A 13 -5.43 -6.18 33.18
CA HIS A 13 -6.40 -6.56 32.13
C HIS A 13 -6.54 -5.58 30.95
N PRO A 14 -5.91 -5.89 29.78
CA PRO A 14 -6.15 -5.17 28.54
C PRO A 14 -7.54 -5.50 27.94
N PRO A 15 -8.21 -4.54 27.27
CA PRO A 15 -9.46 -4.80 26.57
C PRO A 15 -9.17 -5.61 25.30
N LEU A 16 -9.73 -6.81 25.22
CA LEU A 16 -9.84 -7.57 23.98
C LEU A 16 -10.71 -6.75 23.02
N SER A 17 -10.07 -6.04 22.10
CA SER A 17 -10.73 -5.39 20.97
C SER A 17 -11.43 -6.46 20.15
N VAL A 18 -12.75 -6.48 20.29
CA VAL A 18 -13.70 -7.31 19.55
C VAL A 18 -13.46 -7.10 18.04
N PRO A 19 -13.13 -8.14 17.26
CA PRO A 19 -13.20 -8.02 15.81
C PRO A 19 -14.69 -7.95 15.44
N SER A 20 -15.10 -6.78 14.95
CA SER A 20 -16.34 -6.51 14.23
C SER A 20 -16.41 -7.36 12.96
N GLY A 21 -16.69 -8.64 13.13
CA GLY A 21 -16.71 -9.66 12.09
C GLY A 21 -17.71 -10.76 12.39
N LEU A 22 -18.81 -10.43 13.08
CA LEU A 22 -20.05 -11.23 13.14
C LEU A 22 -20.85 -11.09 11.82
N SER A 23 -20.16 -11.03 10.68
CA SER A 23 -20.83 -11.11 9.38
C SER A 23 -21.07 -12.58 9.05
N ALA A 24 -22.29 -13.02 9.35
CA ALA A 24 -22.90 -14.27 8.93
C ALA A 24 -22.28 -15.55 9.50
N ILE A 25 -22.65 -15.88 10.74
CA ILE A 25 -22.85 -17.29 11.10
C ILE A 25 -24.01 -17.76 10.21
N LYS A 26 -23.67 -18.21 9.00
CA LYS A 26 -24.61 -18.95 8.16
C LYS A 26 -24.74 -20.31 8.83
N GLU A 27 -25.67 -20.40 9.80
CA GLU A 27 -26.03 -21.64 10.47
C GLU A 27 -26.38 -22.67 9.40
N ASN A 28 -25.44 -23.56 9.11
CA ASN A 28 -25.72 -24.80 8.43
C ASN A 28 -25.94 -25.79 9.55
N MET A 29 -27.20 -26.09 9.82
CA MET A 29 -27.70 -27.08 10.79
C MET A 29 -27.29 -28.54 10.46
N ALA A 30 -26.34 -28.75 9.55
CA ALA A 30 -25.87 -30.05 9.09
C ALA A 30 -24.41 -30.27 9.47
N ILE A 31 -24.09 -31.48 9.96
CA ILE A 31 -22.73 -31.90 10.33
C ILE A 31 -21.81 -31.79 9.09
N ARG A 32 -20.85 -30.85 9.13
CA ARG A 32 -19.83 -30.65 8.08
C ARG A 32 -18.63 -31.56 8.36
N TYR A 33 -18.51 -32.64 7.60
CA TYR A 33 -17.32 -33.49 7.66
C TYR A 33 -16.13 -32.83 6.94
N PRO A 34 -14.88 -33.04 7.42
CA PRO A 34 -13.69 -32.62 6.69
C PRO A 34 -13.58 -33.44 5.41
N MET A 35 -13.81 -32.79 4.27
CA MET A 35 -13.78 -33.42 2.96
C MET A 35 -12.40 -33.21 2.30
N ALA A 36 -11.96 -34.18 1.49
CA ALA A 36 -10.75 -34.03 0.66
C ALA A 36 -10.98 -33.14 -0.58
N VAL A 37 -12.24 -32.87 -0.91
CA VAL A 37 -12.66 -32.09 -2.09
C VAL A 37 -13.57 -30.92 -1.68
N GLY A 38 -13.65 -29.89 -2.52
CA GLY A 38 -14.42 -28.66 -2.24
C GLY A 38 -13.56 -27.47 -1.78
N LEU A 39 -14.21 -26.37 -1.41
CA LEU A 39 -13.55 -25.10 -1.04
C LEU A 39 -12.87 -25.18 0.33
N SER A 40 -13.55 -25.74 1.33
CA SER A 40 -13.04 -25.94 2.70
C SER A 40 -12.49 -27.36 2.87
N LYS A 41 -11.62 -27.76 1.94
CA LYS A 41 -11.03 -29.09 1.92
C LYS A 41 -9.75 -29.19 2.75
N GLY A 42 -9.39 -30.42 3.08
CA GLY A 42 -8.18 -30.76 3.82
C GLY A 42 -8.44 -30.90 5.31
N HIS A 43 -7.37 -31.24 6.04
CA HIS A 43 -7.46 -31.43 7.48
C HIS A 43 -7.60 -30.07 8.20
N PRO A 44 -8.63 -29.87 9.04
CA PRO A 44 -8.81 -28.62 9.75
C PRO A 44 -7.74 -28.46 10.83
N VAL A 45 -6.69 -27.70 10.52
CA VAL A 45 -5.60 -27.37 11.44
C VAL A 45 -5.69 -25.91 11.87
N THR A 46 -5.47 -25.63 13.15
CA THR A 46 -5.30 -24.27 13.67
C THR A 46 -3.99 -23.67 13.16
N LYS A 47 -4.07 -22.59 12.36
CA LYS A 47 -2.88 -21.97 11.79
C LYS A 47 -2.13 -21.14 12.84
N ASN A 48 -0.85 -21.46 13.07
CA ASN A 48 0.04 -20.62 13.88
C ASN A 48 0.51 -19.39 13.08
N VAL A 49 0.28 -18.19 13.61
CA VAL A 49 0.72 -16.93 13.01
C VAL A 49 2.13 -16.58 13.46
N THR A 50 3.12 -16.98 12.67
CA THR A 50 4.54 -16.67 12.93
C THR A 50 4.92 -15.29 12.41
N ALA A 51 5.92 -14.67 13.06
CA ALA A 51 6.46 -13.39 12.59
C ALA A 51 7.01 -13.51 11.16
N PRO A 52 6.73 -12.55 10.26
CA PRO A 52 7.19 -12.62 8.89
C PRO A 52 8.72 -12.50 8.83
N LYS A 53 9.35 -13.41 8.07
CA LYS A 53 10.80 -13.44 7.84
C LYS A 53 11.31 -12.09 7.32
N HIS A 54 12.51 -11.70 7.77
CA HIS A 54 13.15 -10.44 7.35
C HIS A 54 13.29 -10.30 5.83
N ALA A 55 13.57 -11.40 5.11
CA ALA A 55 13.67 -11.40 3.64
C ALA A 55 12.43 -10.84 2.92
N ARG A 56 11.23 -10.95 3.51
CA ARG A 56 9.98 -10.39 2.95
C ARG A 56 9.92 -8.86 3.01
N ARG A 57 10.80 -8.21 3.78
CA ARG A 57 10.86 -6.74 3.89
C ARG A 57 11.67 -6.09 2.76
N ARG A 58 12.36 -6.88 1.92
CA ARG A 58 13.14 -6.37 0.79
C ARG A 58 12.25 -5.56 -0.16
N GLY A 59 12.71 -4.36 -0.51
CA GLY A 59 11.99 -3.45 -1.42
C GLY A 59 11.14 -2.39 -0.72
N ARG A 60 11.02 -2.41 0.61
CA ARG A 60 10.36 -1.33 1.36
C ARG A 60 11.22 -0.06 1.35
N LEU A 61 10.56 1.08 1.12
CA LEU A 61 11.23 2.38 1.11
C LEU A 61 11.57 2.80 2.55
N THR A 62 12.84 3.08 2.83
CA THR A 62 13.31 3.64 4.12
C THR A 62 13.41 5.16 4.03
N LYS A 63 13.46 5.85 5.19
CA LYS A 63 13.58 7.32 5.25
C LYS A 63 14.84 7.82 4.53
N HIS A 64 15.97 7.17 4.79
CA HIS A 64 17.25 7.52 4.17
C HIS A 64 17.24 7.28 2.65
N SER A 65 16.78 6.12 2.18
CA SER A 65 16.72 5.86 0.74
C SER A 65 15.74 6.77 -0.01
N LYS A 66 14.66 7.22 0.65
CA LYS A 66 13.76 8.23 0.06
C LYS A 66 14.48 9.56 -0.12
N PHE A 67 15.11 10.07 0.94
CA PHE A 67 15.85 11.32 0.92
C PHE A 67 16.91 11.36 -0.19
N VAL A 68 17.72 10.29 -0.30
CA VAL A 68 18.75 10.18 -1.35
C VAL A 68 18.12 10.16 -2.76
N ARG A 69 16.99 9.45 -2.95
CA ARG A 69 16.31 9.41 -4.26
C ARG A 69 15.68 10.74 -4.65
N ASP A 70 15.14 11.48 -3.69
CA ASP A 70 14.54 12.79 -3.93
C ASP A 70 15.63 13.81 -4.32
N MET A 71 16.77 13.81 -3.61
CA MET A 71 17.94 14.63 -3.96
C MET A 71 18.48 14.33 -5.37
N ILE A 72 18.65 13.06 -5.74
CA ILE A 72 19.13 12.69 -7.08
C ILE A 72 18.17 13.13 -8.18
N ARG A 73 16.85 13.09 -7.93
CA ARG A 73 15.84 13.55 -8.89
C ARG A 73 15.90 15.05 -9.13
N GLU A 74 16.21 15.84 -8.10
CA GLU A 74 16.40 17.28 -8.22
C GLU A 74 17.66 17.62 -9.04
N VAL A 75 18.76 16.89 -8.81
CA VAL A 75 20.04 17.11 -9.53
C VAL A 75 19.98 16.64 -10.99
N CYS A 76 19.51 15.42 -11.25
CA CYS A 76 19.55 14.82 -12.58
C CYS A 76 18.32 15.17 -13.45
N GLY A 77 17.21 15.57 -12.85
CA GLY A 77 15.97 15.89 -13.57
C GLY A 77 15.28 14.67 -14.21
N PHE A 78 14.52 14.93 -15.29
CA PHE A 78 13.69 13.93 -15.98
C PHE A 78 14.27 13.47 -17.31
N ALA A 79 14.11 12.17 -17.60
CA ALA A 79 14.50 11.59 -18.88
C ALA A 79 13.63 12.14 -20.04
N PRO A 80 14.11 12.12 -21.30
CA PRO A 80 13.37 12.68 -22.44
C PRO A 80 12.00 12.02 -22.66
N TYR A 81 11.85 10.72 -22.39
CA TYR A 81 10.55 10.04 -22.49
C TYR A 81 9.58 10.45 -21.37
N GLU A 82 10.09 10.83 -20.20
CA GLU A 82 9.30 11.29 -19.06
C GLU A 82 8.78 12.70 -19.30
N ARG A 83 9.61 13.57 -19.90
CA ARG A 83 9.21 14.91 -20.34
C ARG A 83 8.05 14.86 -21.34
N ARG A 84 8.17 14.04 -22.38
CA ARG A 84 7.09 13.82 -23.35
C ARG A 84 5.82 13.25 -22.71
N ALA A 85 5.96 12.37 -21.73
CA ALA A 85 4.82 11.83 -20.99
C ALA A 85 4.14 12.90 -20.12
N MET A 86 4.90 13.78 -19.46
CA MET A 86 4.35 14.92 -18.71
C MET A 86 3.59 15.89 -19.61
N GLU A 87 4.09 16.18 -20.82
CA GLU A 87 3.36 17.00 -21.80
C GLU A 87 2.00 16.41 -22.16
N LEU A 88 1.93 15.10 -22.42
CA LEU A 88 0.66 14.43 -22.71
C LEU A 88 -0.30 14.45 -21.52
N LEU A 89 0.22 14.36 -20.30
CA LEU A 89 -0.58 14.45 -19.06
C LEU A 89 -1.06 15.88 -18.77
N LYS A 90 -0.32 16.92 -19.19
CA LYS A 90 -0.76 18.32 -19.08
C LYS A 90 -1.99 18.62 -19.94
N VAL A 91 -2.06 18.02 -21.13
CA VAL A 91 -3.20 18.12 -22.07
C VAL A 91 -4.31 17.10 -21.72
N SER A 92 -4.24 16.45 -20.56
CA SER A 92 -5.23 15.46 -20.08
C SER A 92 -5.45 14.27 -21.02
N LYS A 93 -4.46 13.92 -21.86
CA LYS A 93 -4.53 12.78 -22.80
C LYS A 93 -4.01 11.49 -22.15
N ASP A 94 -4.61 11.08 -21.03
CA ASP A 94 -4.10 10.00 -20.16
C ASP A 94 -3.98 8.64 -20.85
N LYS A 95 -4.96 8.27 -21.69
CA LYS A 95 -4.94 6.99 -22.43
C LYS A 95 -3.80 6.96 -23.44
N ARG A 96 -3.47 8.10 -24.07
CA ARG A 96 -2.34 8.24 -24.99
C ARG A 96 -1.01 8.23 -24.23
N ALA A 97 -0.93 8.92 -23.09
CA ALA A 97 0.23 8.88 -22.20
C ALA A 97 0.53 7.44 -21.74
N LEU A 98 -0.49 6.70 -21.31
CA LEU A 98 -0.34 5.31 -20.89
C LEU A 98 0.14 4.39 -22.02
N LYS A 99 -0.39 4.54 -23.24
CA LYS A 99 0.09 3.79 -24.42
C LYS A 99 1.55 4.12 -24.73
N PHE A 100 1.94 5.39 -24.65
CA PHE A 100 3.31 5.82 -24.89
C PHE A 100 4.29 5.25 -23.85
N ILE A 101 3.97 5.37 -22.57
CA ILE A 101 4.79 4.83 -21.48
C ILE A 101 4.87 3.30 -21.58
N LYS A 102 3.76 2.60 -21.88
CA LYS A 102 3.76 1.15 -22.08
C LYS A 102 4.69 0.75 -23.22
N LYS A 103 4.71 1.48 -24.34
CA LYS A 103 5.63 1.20 -25.46
C LYS A 103 7.11 1.38 -25.08
N ARG A 104 7.43 2.21 -24.08
CA ARG A 104 8.81 2.43 -23.59
C ARG A 104 9.23 1.47 -22.48
N ILE A 105 8.35 1.22 -21.49
CA ILE A 105 8.66 0.41 -20.29
C ILE A 105 8.28 -1.08 -20.47
N GLY A 106 7.38 -1.38 -21.40
CA GLY A 106 6.93 -2.73 -21.75
C GLY A 106 5.61 -3.13 -21.10
N THR A 107 5.59 -3.29 -19.76
CA THR A 107 4.42 -3.86 -19.06
C THR A 107 3.41 -2.82 -18.60
N HIS A 108 2.14 -3.23 -18.53
CA HIS A 108 1.05 -2.34 -18.14
C HIS A 108 1.12 -1.90 -16.66
N ILE A 109 1.52 -2.81 -15.77
CA ILE A 109 1.64 -2.52 -14.33
C ILE A 109 2.72 -1.46 -14.08
N ARG A 110 3.88 -1.58 -14.73
CA ARG A 110 4.96 -0.60 -14.61
C ARG A 110 4.56 0.73 -15.26
N ALA A 111 3.86 0.71 -16.39
CA ALA A 111 3.38 1.91 -17.04
C ALA A 111 2.37 2.69 -16.18
N LYS A 112 1.43 2.01 -15.52
CA LYS A 112 0.49 2.62 -14.56
C LYS A 112 1.23 3.28 -13.41
N ARG A 113 2.18 2.56 -12.79
CA ARG A 113 3.03 3.09 -11.71
C ARG A 113 3.78 4.35 -12.14
N LYS A 114 4.36 4.35 -13.35
CA LYS A 114 5.11 5.50 -13.86
C LYS A 114 4.21 6.68 -14.20
N ARG A 115 3.00 6.42 -14.73
CA ARG A 115 2.00 7.47 -14.97
C ARG A 115 1.58 8.16 -13.66
N GLU A 116 1.31 7.38 -12.62
CA GLU A 116 0.94 7.91 -11.30
C GLU A 116 2.08 8.76 -10.71
N GLU A 117 3.32 8.30 -10.84
CA GLU A 117 4.50 9.07 -10.42
C GLU A 117 4.59 10.43 -11.12
N LEU A 118 4.44 10.47 -12.46
CA LEU A 118 4.48 11.72 -13.22
C LEU A 118 3.28 12.63 -12.93
N SER A 119 2.10 12.04 -12.67
CA SER A 119 0.91 12.79 -12.25
C SER A 119 1.13 13.48 -10.90
N ASN A 120 1.74 12.79 -9.94
CA ASN A 120 2.07 13.34 -8.62
C ASN A 120 3.08 14.49 -8.72
N VAL A 121 4.08 14.37 -9.60
CA VAL A 121 5.03 15.45 -9.88
C VAL A 121 4.31 16.68 -10.40
N LEU A 122 3.42 16.54 -11.41
CA LEU A 122 2.67 17.66 -11.96
C LEU A 122 1.75 18.32 -10.92
N ALA A 123 1.12 17.52 -10.05
CA ALA A 123 0.31 18.04 -8.96
C ALA A 123 1.15 18.84 -7.95
N ALA A 124 2.34 18.34 -7.59
CA ALA A 124 3.27 19.06 -6.71
C ALA A 124 3.76 20.38 -7.34
N MET A 125 4.09 20.37 -8.64
CA MET A 125 4.48 21.58 -9.37
C MET A 125 3.35 22.62 -9.42
N ARG A 126 2.11 22.20 -9.68
CA ARG A 126 0.93 23.10 -9.66
C ARG A 126 0.73 23.71 -8.28
N LYS A 127 0.85 22.91 -7.22
CA LYS A 127 0.73 23.39 -5.83
C LYS A 127 1.85 24.37 -5.44
N ALA A 128 3.07 24.14 -5.92
CA ALA A 128 4.19 25.05 -5.68
C ALA A 128 4.01 26.37 -6.44
N ALA A 129 3.49 26.34 -7.67
CA ALA A 129 3.21 27.54 -8.46
C ALA A 129 2.12 28.40 -7.79
N ALA A 130 1.03 27.79 -7.33
CA ALA A 130 -0.09 28.50 -6.69
C ALA A 130 0.26 29.14 -5.31
N LYS A 131 1.43 28.86 -4.75
CA LYS A 131 1.93 29.50 -3.51
C LYS A 131 2.92 30.63 -3.76
N LYS A 132 3.35 30.80 -5.01
CA LYS A 132 4.33 31.82 -5.41
C LYS A 132 3.67 33.15 -5.78
N ASP A 133 2.35 33.15 -5.95
CA ASP A 133 1.47 34.32 -5.97
C ASP A 133 1.01 34.63 -4.54
#